data_AF-A0A5C7J589-F1
#
_entry.id   AF-A0A5C7J589-F1
#
_cell.length_a   1.000
_cell.length_b   1.000
_cell.length_c   1.000
_cell.angle_alpha   90.00
_cell.angle_beta   90.00
_cell.angle_gamma   90.00
#
_symmetry.space_group_name_H-M   'P 1'
#
loop_
_entity.id
_entity.type
_entity.pdbx_description
1 polymer ?
#
loop_
_entity_poly.entity_id
_entity_poly.type
_entity_poly.pdbx_seq_one_letter_code
_entity_poly.pdbx_strand_id
1 'polypeptide(L)'
;MKNFRLIQAVYIPQTNTRGARVKLTDLRRKESTYITNLWSYDSDDAGDIAIEYLSKKGFTFIGKGNADKGYCLITENFESTIK
;
A
#
# COMPACT_ATOMS: atom_id res chain seq x y z
N MET A 1 18.74 -4.77 -16.92
CA MET A 1 18.00 -3.91 -15.96
C MET A 1 17.40 -4.80 -14.88
N LYS A 2 17.39 -4.35 -13.61
CA LYS A 2 16.78 -5.09 -12.50
C LYS A 2 15.26 -4.84 -12.47
N ASN A 3 14.47 -5.88 -12.23
CA ASN A 3 13.02 -5.77 -12.08
C ASN A 3 12.64 -5.49 -10.62
N PHE A 4 11.59 -4.71 -10.43
CA PHE A 4 10.99 -4.44 -9.12
C PHE A 4 9.49 -4.71 -9.15
N ARG A 5 8.93 -5.03 -7.99
CA ARG A 5 7.48 -5.12 -7.81
C ARG A 5 6.96 -3.77 -7.35
N LEU A 6 5.86 -3.35 -7.95
CA LEU A 6 5.17 -2.11 -7.62
C LEU A 6 3.84 -2.42 -6.93
N ILE A 7 3.63 -1.79 -5.78
CA ILE A 7 2.37 -1.83 -5.05
C ILE A 7 1.83 -0.41 -4.97
N GLN A 8 0.64 -0.19 -5.51
CA GLN A 8 0.01 1.12 -5.45
C GLN A 8 -0.79 1.27 -4.16
N ALA A 9 -0.59 2.36 -3.44
CA ALA A 9 -1.34 2.73 -2.25
C ALA A 9 -2.16 3.99 -2.54
N VAL A 10 -3.48 3.90 -2.38
CA VAL A 10 -4.42 5.00 -2.66
C VAL A 10 -5.28 5.26 -1.44
N TYR A 11 -5.26 6.48 -0.93
CA TYR A 11 -6.21 6.92 0.10
C TYR A 11 -7.61 7.00 -0.49
N ILE A 12 -8.57 6.41 0.20
CA ILE A 12 -9.99 6.52 -0.11
C ILE A 12 -10.64 7.23 1.07
N PRO A 13 -11.21 8.43 0.86
CA PRO A 13 -11.88 9.16 1.93
C PRO A 13 -13.12 8.40 2.41
N GLN A 14 -13.51 8.69 3.64
CA GLN A 14 -14.76 8.19 4.21
C GLN A 14 -15.97 8.58 3.36
N THR A 15 -16.99 7.73 3.42
CA THR A 15 -18.31 7.93 2.82
C THR A 15 -19.37 7.71 3.90
N ASN A 16 -20.64 8.03 3.62
CA ASN A 16 -21.74 7.90 4.59
C ASN A 16 -21.89 6.49 5.20
N THR A 17 -21.41 5.46 4.52
CA THR A 17 -21.56 4.05 4.94
C THR A 17 -20.24 3.36 5.27
N ARG A 18 -19.09 4.00 5.04
CA ARG A 18 -17.77 3.39 5.20
C ARG A 18 -16.72 4.41 5.63
N GLY A 19 -15.92 4.05 6.63
CA GLY A 19 -14.78 4.86 7.08
C GLY A 19 -13.69 5.01 6.00
N ALA A 20 -12.75 5.93 6.27
CA ALA A 20 -11.57 6.12 5.44
C ALA A 20 -10.73 4.84 5.40
N ARG A 21 -10.08 4.60 4.27
CA ARG A 21 -9.30 3.38 4.04
C ARG A 21 -8.21 3.60 3.01
N VAL A 22 -7.16 2.80 3.07
CA VAL A 22 -6.11 2.77 2.04
C VAL A 22 -6.30 1.53 1.20
N LYS A 23 -6.45 1.70 -0.11
CA LYS A 23 -6.46 0.59 -1.06
C LYS A 23 -5.04 0.29 -1.50
N LEU A 24 -4.61 -0.95 -1.29
CA LEU A 24 -3.38 -1.50 -1.83
C LEU A 24 -3.71 -2.27 -3.10
N THR A 25 -2.97 -2.03 -4.18
CA THR A 25 -3.08 -2.76 -5.44
C THR A 25 -1.71 -3.28 -5.85
N ASP A 26 -1.55 -4.59 -5.88
CA ASP A 26 -0.35 -5.21 -6.44
C ASP A 26 -0.47 -5.27 -7.96
N LEU A 27 0.34 -4.45 -8.63
CA LEU A 27 0.30 -4.32 -10.08
C LEU A 27 0.78 -5.58 -10.81
N ARG A 28 1.61 -6.42 -10.15
CA ARG A 28 2.09 -7.69 -10.73
C ARG A 28 1.00 -8.77 -10.67
N ARG A 29 0.39 -8.96 -9.49
CA ARG A 29 -0.58 -10.05 -9.27
C ARG A 29 -2.03 -9.66 -9.58
N LYS A 30 -2.30 -8.38 -9.88
CA LYS A 30 -3.65 -7.83 -10.11
C LYS A 30 -4.59 -8.08 -8.92
N GLU A 31 -4.02 -8.06 -7.72
CA GLU A 31 -4.76 -8.23 -6.47
C GLU A 31 -4.88 -6.90 -5.73
N SER A 32 -5.94 -6.75 -4.94
CA SER A 32 -6.09 -5.59 -4.06
C SER A 32 -6.59 -5.97 -2.68
N THR A 33 -6.16 -5.22 -1.68
CA THR A 33 -6.68 -5.28 -0.32
C THR A 33 -6.95 -3.88 0.22
N TYR A 34 -7.70 -3.78 1.32
CA TYR A 34 -8.02 -2.52 1.98
C TYR A 34 -7.51 -2.54 3.42
N ILE A 35 -6.82 -1.47 3.81
CA ILE A 35 -6.50 -1.17 5.20
C ILE A 35 -7.60 -0.24 5.72
N THR A 36 -8.40 -0.69 6.68
CA THR A 36 -9.57 0.05 7.18
C THR A 36 -9.37 0.68 8.56
N ASN A 37 -8.42 0.20 9.35
CA ASN A 37 -8.15 0.71 10.70
C ASN A 37 -7.03 1.74 10.66
N LEU A 38 -7.23 2.86 9.97
CA LEU A 38 -6.16 3.83 9.72
C LEU A 38 -5.66 4.54 11.00
N TRP A 39 -6.48 4.60 12.05
CA TRP A 39 -6.15 5.25 13.33
C TRP A 39 -5.05 4.54 14.14
N SER A 40 -4.68 3.30 13.78
CA SER A 40 -3.64 2.54 14.49
C SER A 40 -2.23 2.72 13.91
N TYR A 41 -2.06 3.65 12.97
CA TYR A 41 -0.80 3.89 12.27
C TYR A 41 -0.27 5.27 12.63
N ASP A 42 1.04 5.39 12.76
CA ASP A 42 1.70 6.62 13.23
C ASP A 42 1.81 7.70 12.13
N SER A 43 1.39 7.38 10.91
CA SER A 43 1.44 8.30 9.76
C SER A 43 0.05 8.59 9.20
N ASP A 44 -0.14 9.85 8.81
CA ASP A 44 -1.33 10.34 8.11
C ASP A 44 -1.24 10.12 6.58
N ASP A 45 -0.12 9.64 6.06
CA ASP A 45 0.11 9.44 4.64
C ASP A 45 -0.20 8.01 4.17
N ALA A 46 -0.97 7.85 3.09
CA ALA A 46 -1.36 6.54 2.58
C ALA A 46 -0.17 5.67 2.13
N GLY A 47 0.93 6.27 1.68
CA GLY A 47 2.15 5.55 1.34
C GLY A 47 2.81 4.95 2.58
N ASP A 48 2.93 5.73 3.65
CA ASP A 48 3.56 5.29 4.89
C ASP A 48 2.70 4.28 5.65
N ILE A 49 1.39 4.50 5.73
CA ILE A 49 0.43 3.51 6.28
C ILE A 49 0.58 2.16 5.56
N ALA A 50 0.68 2.21 4.24
CA ALA A 50 0.85 1.02 3.41
C ALA A 50 2.19 0.31 3.65
N ILE A 51 3.28 1.08 3.79
CA ILE A 51 4.60 0.55 4.13
C ILE A 51 4.56 -0.12 5.51
N GLU A 52 4.00 0.54 6.51
CA GLU A 52 3.94 0.02 7.88
C GLU A 52 3.13 -1.29 7.94
N TYR A 53 1.95 -1.30 7.32
CA TYR A 53 1.10 -2.50 7.24
C TYR A 53 1.81 -3.68 6.56
N LEU A 54 2.44 -3.44 5.41
CA LEU A 54 3.11 -4.49 4.64
C LEU A 54 4.44 -4.92 5.27
N SER A 55 5.13 -4.02 5.97
CA SER A 55 6.34 -4.35 6.73
C SER A 55 6.03 -5.32 7.86
N LYS A 56 4.90 -5.13 8.57
CA LYS A 56 4.39 -6.11 9.57
C LYS A 56 4.09 -7.49 8.96
N LYS A 57 3.86 -7.57 7.64
CA LYS A 57 3.67 -8.81 6.88
C LYS A 57 4.97 -9.35 6.23
N GLY A 58 6.13 -8.77 6.54
CA GLY A 58 7.43 -9.21 6.03
C GLY A 58 7.80 -8.66 4.65
N PHE A 59 7.16 -7.58 4.17
CA PHE A 59 7.65 -6.86 3.00
C PHE A 59 8.79 -5.93 3.37
N THR A 60 9.74 -5.79 2.46
CA THR A 60 10.81 -4.80 2.54
C THR A 60 10.70 -3.85 1.36
N PHE A 61 10.64 -2.54 1.64
CA PHE A 61 10.51 -1.52 0.62
C PHE A 61 11.85 -0.83 0.39
N ILE A 62 12.18 -0.59 -0.87
CA ILE A 62 13.41 0.10 -1.28
C ILE A 62 13.14 1.57 -1.64
N GLY A 63 11.87 1.93 -1.80
CA GLY A 63 11.47 3.30 -2.09
C GLY A 63 9.96 3.47 -2.23
N LYS A 64 9.54 4.74 -2.21
CA LYS A 64 8.19 5.18 -2.56
C LYS A 64 8.28 6.32 -3.56
N GLY A 65 7.33 6.39 -4.48
CA GLY A 65 7.18 7.49 -5.44
C GLY A 65 5.75 7.97 -5.50
N ASN A 66 5.56 9.26 -5.81
CA ASN A 66 4.24 9.84 -6.03
C ASN A 66 3.66 9.30 -7.35
N ALA A 67 2.37 9.02 -7.36
CA ALA A 67 1.61 8.65 -8.54
C ALA A 67 0.41 9.60 -8.69
N ASP A 68 -0.22 9.61 -9.87
CA ASP A 68 -1.44 10.39 -10.13
C ASP A 68 -2.52 10.17 -9.06
N LYS A 69 -2.61 8.92 -8.57
CA LYS A 69 -3.52 8.54 -7.48
C LYS A 69 -2.69 7.87 -6.39
N GLY A 70 -2.26 8.66 -5.41
CA GLY A 70 -1.53 8.21 -4.22
C GLY A 70 -0.05 7.90 -4.48
N TYR A 71 0.40 6.72 -4.07
CA TYR A 71 1.81 6.34 -4.08
C TYR A 71 2.05 5.01 -4.77
N CYS A 72 3.22 4.89 -5.39
CA CYS A 72 3.79 3.61 -5.83
C CYS A 72 4.91 3.22 -4.87
N LEU A 73 4.72 2.09 -4.19
CA LEU A 73 5.71 1.48 -3.33
C LEU A 73 6.53 0.47 -4.12
N ILE A 74 7.84 0.51 -3.95
CA ILE A 74 8.79 -0.33 -4.68
C ILE A 74 9.36 -1.37 -3.73
N THR A 75 9.25 -2.64 -4.10
CA THR A 75 9.75 -3.77 -3.29
C THR A 75 10.42 -4.82 -4.16
N GLU A 76 11.38 -5.54 -3.56
CA GLU A 76 12.01 -6.74 -4.13
C GLU A 76 11.31 -8.02 -3.67
N ASN A 77 10.28 -7.92 -2.83
CA ASN A 77 9.52 -9.07 -2.38
C ASN A 77 8.53 -9.51 -3.48
N PHE A 78 8.82 -10.62 -4.16
CA PHE A 78 8.02 -11.14 -5.26
C PHE A 78 7.07 -12.28 -4.88
N GLU A 79 7.32 -12.95 -3.75
CA GLU A 79 6.64 -14.19 -3.38
C GLU A 79 5.49 -13.97 -2.39
N SER A 80 5.55 -12.95 -1.54
CA SER A 80 4.50 -12.66 -0.56
C SER A 80 3.23 -12.08 -1.20
N THR A 81 2.07 -12.39 -0.63
CA THR A 81 0.79 -11.76 -0.99
C THR A 81 0.51 -10.53 -0.13
N ILE A 82 -0.21 -9.56 -0.68
CA ILE A 82 -0.66 -8.36 0.05
C ILE A 82 -1.94 -8.63 0.88
N LYS A 83 -2.66 -9.72 0.57
CA LYS A 83 -3.88 -10.12 1.28
C LYS A 83 -3.57 -10.56 2.71
#